data_AF-A0A182M0X9-F1
#
_entry.id   AF-A0A182M0X9-F1
#
_cell.length_a   1.000
_cell.length_b   1.000
_cell.length_c   1.000
_cell.angle_alpha   90.00
_cell.angle_beta   90.00
_cell.angle_gamma   90.00
#
_symmetry.space_group_name_H-M   'P 1'
#
loop_
_entity.id
_entity.type
_entity.pdbx_description
1 polymer ?
#
loop_
_entity_poly.entity_id
_entity_poly.type
_entity_poly.pdbx_seq_one_letter_code
_entity_poly.pdbx_strand_id
1 'polypeptide(L)'
;MASFDVYDRSSWYFGPMSRQDATDLLLNERESGVFLVRDSTTIVGDFVLCVREDSKVSHYIINKIPSGEECFVYRIGDQTFADLPDLLSFYKLHYLDTTPLRRPMIRRQEKVIGKFDFEGSDPDDLPFKKGEILHIISKDEEQWWTARNGQGQTGQIPVPYVTRYEENIIERPNSGGGGGGAGPGHHHHHPAGGLHHSENSNIFKSNLNRQLPALARVKQERVPNAYDETALKLSVGDVIKVLKTNINGQWEGELKGKIGHFPFTHVEFIDE
;
A
#
# COMPACT_ATOMS: atom_id res chain seq x y z
N MET A 1 -27.40 8.79 -16.48
CA MET A 1 -27.86 8.83 -15.07
C MET A 1 -26.70 8.46 -14.16
N ALA A 2 -26.75 8.85 -12.88
CA ALA A 2 -25.72 8.49 -11.91
C ALA A 2 -25.77 6.97 -11.62
N SER A 3 -24.69 6.25 -11.94
CA SER A 3 -24.69 4.77 -12.00
C SER A 3 -24.05 4.16 -10.75
N PHE A 4 -24.68 4.38 -9.59
CA PHE A 4 -24.24 3.78 -8.33
C PHE A 4 -25.40 3.35 -7.45
N ASP A 5 -25.23 2.24 -6.73
CA ASP A 5 -26.14 1.85 -5.67
C ASP A 5 -25.89 2.72 -4.42
N VAL A 6 -26.97 3.11 -3.76
CA VAL A 6 -26.96 3.87 -2.51
C VAL A 6 -27.05 2.94 -1.29
N TYR A 7 -27.54 1.71 -1.45
CA TYR A 7 -27.66 0.76 -0.35
C TYR A 7 -26.36 -0.02 -0.10
N ASP A 8 -25.53 -0.25 -1.12
CA ASP A 8 -24.13 -0.63 -0.93
C ASP A 8 -23.29 0.50 -0.29
N ARG A 9 -23.38 0.58 1.03
CA ARG A 9 -22.56 1.43 1.90
C ARG A 9 -21.06 1.17 1.71
N SER A 10 -20.63 -0.02 1.28
CA SER A 10 -19.22 -0.32 1.06
C SER A 10 -18.64 0.40 -0.17
N SER A 11 -19.45 0.76 -1.16
CA SER A 11 -19.00 1.58 -2.29
C SER A 11 -18.66 3.02 -1.90
N TRP A 12 -19.43 3.65 -1.00
CA TRP A 12 -19.40 5.11 -0.80
C TRP A 12 -19.02 5.61 0.61
N TYR A 13 -19.11 4.79 1.67
CA TYR A 13 -18.84 5.22 3.05
C TYR A 13 -17.43 4.85 3.51
N PHE A 14 -16.52 5.81 3.50
CA PHE A 14 -15.10 5.62 3.78
C PHE A 14 -14.77 5.50 5.28
N GLY A 15 -15.69 5.84 6.18
CA GLY A 15 -15.48 5.74 7.63
C GLY A 15 -14.55 6.85 8.16
N PRO A 16 -13.71 6.55 9.17
CA PRO A 16 -12.74 7.50 9.71
C PRO A 16 -11.72 7.90 8.65
N MET A 17 -11.74 9.16 8.24
CA MET A 17 -10.86 9.74 7.23
C MET A 17 -10.70 11.23 7.48
N SER A 18 -9.49 11.77 7.28
CA SER A 18 -9.21 13.18 7.50
C SER A 18 -9.82 14.05 6.38
N ARG A 19 -9.87 15.36 6.61
CA ARG A 19 -10.27 16.32 5.56
C ARG A 19 -9.26 16.33 4.39
N GLN A 20 -7.99 16.07 4.69
CA GLN A 20 -6.90 16.16 3.72
C GLN A 20 -6.92 14.96 2.78
N ASP A 21 -6.88 13.73 3.31
CA ASP A 21 -6.91 12.50 2.50
C ASP A 21 -8.15 12.43 1.60
N ALA A 22 -9.32 12.84 2.11
CA ALA A 22 -10.53 12.93 1.30
C ALA A 22 -10.44 13.96 0.15
N THR A 23 -9.68 15.05 0.36
CA THR A 23 -9.42 16.07 -0.65
C THR A 23 -8.41 15.55 -1.69
N ASP A 24 -7.32 14.94 -1.25
CA ASP A 24 -6.26 14.45 -2.14
C ASP A 24 -6.73 13.26 -3.00
N LEU A 25 -7.54 12.35 -2.44
CA LEU A 25 -8.18 11.27 -3.20
C LEU A 25 -9.09 11.82 -4.31
N LEU A 26 -9.94 12.80 -3.98
CA LEU A 26 -10.91 13.35 -4.91
C LEU A 26 -10.27 14.28 -5.96
N LEU A 27 -9.27 15.11 -5.60
CA LEU A 27 -8.57 15.99 -6.55
C LEU A 27 -7.85 15.22 -7.66
N ASN A 28 -7.43 13.97 -7.40
CA ASN A 28 -6.84 13.09 -8.41
C ASN A 28 -7.86 12.54 -9.44
N GLU A 29 -9.17 12.70 -9.21
CA GLU A 29 -10.20 12.28 -10.16
C GLU A 29 -10.52 13.36 -11.19
N ARG A 30 -10.66 12.92 -12.45
CA ARG A 30 -10.83 13.77 -13.64
C ARG A 30 -12.27 14.24 -13.89
N GLU A 31 -13.22 13.83 -13.06
CA GLU A 31 -14.66 13.95 -13.30
C GLU A 31 -15.34 14.70 -12.14
N SER A 32 -16.14 15.72 -12.45
CA SER A 32 -16.98 16.41 -11.46
C SER A 32 -18.13 15.51 -11.01
N GLY A 33 -18.44 15.53 -9.71
CA GLY A 33 -19.49 14.74 -9.07
C GLY A 33 -19.05 13.34 -8.63
N VAL A 34 -17.76 13.04 -8.64
CA VAL A 34 -17.20 11.93 -7.86
C VAL A 34 -17.24 12.29 -6.38
N PHE A 35 -17.67 11.39 -5.50
CA PHE A 35 -17.89 11.71 -4.09
C PHE A 35 -17.52 10.57 -3.12
N LEU A 36 -17.33 10.91 -1.85
CA LEU A 36 -17.30 9.94 -0.75
C LEU A 36 -18.00 10.50 0.48
N VAL A 37 -18.51 9.62 1.35
CA VAL A 37 -18.99 10.01 2.69
C VAL A 37 -18.00 9.48 3.72
N ARG A 38 -17.53 10.35 4.61
CA ARG A 38 -16.64 9.99 5.74
C ARG A 38 -17.26 10.41 7.07
N ASP A 39 -16.68 9.97 8.16
CA ASP A 39 -17.05 10.42 9.50
C ASP A 39 -16.59 11.86 9.74
N SER A 40 -17.37 12.62 10.52
CA SER A 40 -17.01 13.98 10.92
C SER A 40 -15.91 13.95 11.99
N THR A 41 -14.76 14.53 11.67
CA THR A 41 -13.60 14.66 12.57
C THR A 41 -13.78 15.74 13.64
N THR A 42 -14.87 16.51 13.61
CA THR A 42 -15.15 17.61 14.55
C THR A 42 -16.41 17.39 15.39
N ILE A 43 -17.32 16.50 14.98
CA ILE A 43 -18.56 16.17 15.70
C ILE A 43 -18.75 14.66 15.61
N VAL A 44 -18.58 13.94 16.72
CA VAL A 44 -18.71 12.48 16.76
C VAL A 44 -20.15 12.06 16.44
N GLY A 45 -20.34 11.19 15.46
CA GLY A 45 -21.65 10.69 15.01
C GLY A 45 -22.26 11.43 13.81
N ASP A 46 -21.71 12.59 13.44
CA ASP A 46 -22.01 13.29 12.18
C ASP A 46 -21.16 12.75 11.04
N PHE A 47 -21.58 13.02 9.79
CA PHE A 47 -20.88 12.62 8.58
C PHE A 47 -20.49 13.83 7.72
N VAL A 48 -19.57 13.62 6.76
CA VAL A 48 -19.20 14.64 5.77
C VAL A 48 -19.25 14.02 4.38
N LEU A 49 -20.11 14.58 3.52
CA LEU A 49 -20.13 14.29 2.09
C LEU A 49 -19.07 15.16 1.40
N CYS A 50 -18.02 14.51 0.89
CA CYS A 50 -16.93 15.15 0.15
C CYS A 50 -17.17 14.94 -1.34
N VAL A 51 -17.20 16.01 -2.15
CA VAL A 51 -17.53 15.95 -3.59
C VAL A 51 -16.49 16.69 -4.41
N ARG A 52 -16.03 16.05 -5.49
CA ARG A 52 -15.15 16.64 -6.50
C ARG A 52 -15.95 17.59 -7.39
N GLU A 53 -15.61 18.87 -7.38
CA GLU A 53 -16.33 19.90 -8.16
C GLU A 53 -15.33 20.80 -8.89
N ASP A 54 -15.39 20.85 -10.22
CA ASP A 54 -14.63 21.72 -11.13
C ASP A 54 -13.11 21.80 -10.84
N SER A 55 -12.65 22.71 -9.99
CA SER A 55 -11.23 22.85 -9.57
C SER A 55 -10.97 22.60 -8.08
N LYS A 56 -11.99 22.20 -7.31
CA LYS A 56 -11.97 22.04 -5.85
C LYS A 56 -12.54 20.68 -5.39
N VAL A 57 -12.56 20.49 -4.07
CA VAL A 57 -13.38 19.49 -3.37
C VAL A 57 -14.23 20.22 -2.34
N SER A 58 -15.55 20.10 -2.45
CA SER A 58 -16.50 20.63 -1.47
C SER A 58 -16.76 19.60 -0.36
N HIS A 59 -16.95 20.08 0.87
CA HIS A 59 -17.13 19.26 2.07
C HIS A 59 -18.43 19.70 2.76
N TYR A 60 -19.51 18.93 2.58
CA TYR A 60 -20.82 19.21 3.14
C TYR A 60 -21.02 18.41 4.42
N ILE A 61 -21.30 19.09 5.53
CA ILE A 61 -21.61 18.45 6.82
C ILE A 61 -23.02 17.86 6.75
N ILE A 62 -23.16 16.61 7.17
CA ILE A 62 -24.43 15.92 7.37
C ILE A 62 -24.61 15.73 8.88
N ASN A 63 -25.53 16.46 9.48
CA ASN A 63 -25.87 16.30 10.89
C ASN A 63 -26.77 15.08 11.08
N LYS A 64 -26.45 14.20 12.03
CA LYS A 64 -27.32 13.09 12.46
C LYS A 64 -28.14 13.53 13.67
N ILE A 65 -29.38 13.97 13.44
CA ILE A 65 -30.24 14.59 14.45
C ILE A 65 -31.20 13.54 15.05
N PRO A 66 -31.26 13.36 16.39
CA PRO A 66 -32.27 12.50 17.02
C PRO A 66 -33.71 12.96 16.74
N SER A 67 -34.61 12.03 16.49
CA SER A 67 -36.00 12.27 16.06
C SER A 67 -36.99 11.27 16.67
N GLY A 68 -36.81 10.98 17.96
CA GLY A 68 -37.50 9.92 18.70
C GLY A 68 -36.52 9.19 19.62
N GLU A 69 -36.95 8.09 20.23
CA GLU A 69 -36.10 7.33 21.17
C GLU A 69 -34.97 6.58 20.46
N GLU A 70 -35.21 6.05 19.25
CA GLU A 70 -34.15 5.43 18.39
C GLU A 70 -34.14 5.93 16.93
N CYS A 71 -35.08 6.81 16.55
CA CYS A 71 -35.13 7.37 15.21
C CYS A 71 -34.15 8.53 15.03
N PHE A 72 -33.57 8.67 13.83
CA PHE A 72 -32.68 9.76 13.45
C PHE A 72 -33.08 10.32 12.09
N VAL A 73 -32.81 11.61 11.86
CA VAL A 73 -32.90 12.25 10.54
C VAL A 73 -31.56 12.88 10.18
N TYR A 74 -31.26 12.94 8.89
CA TYR A 74 -29.97 13.37 8.36
C TYR A 74 -30.14 14.70 7.63
N ARG A 75 -29.51 15.77 8.14
CA ARG A 75 -29.65 17.13 7.60
C ARG A 75 -28.37 17.60 6.94
N ILE A 76 -28.47 18.13 5.72
CA ILE A 76 -27.38 18.70 4.92
C ILE A 76 -27.84 20.06 4.37
N GLY A 77 -27.17 21.14 4.79
CA GLY A 77 -27.67 22.50 4.55
C GLY A 77 -29.03 22.71 5.22
N ASP A 78 -30.04 23.07 4.43
CA ASP A 78 -31.44 23.20 4.83
C ASP A 78 -32.28 21.92 4.59
N GLN A 79 -31.79 20.98 3.78
CA GLN A 79 -32.50 19.74 3.42
C GLN A 79 -32.37 18.66 4.50
N THR A 80 -33.44 17.89 4.72
CA THR A 80 -33.49 16.81 5.73
C THR A 80 -34.05 15.52 5.11
N PHE A 81 -33.41 14.40 5.44
CA PHE A 81 -33.67 13.07 4.86
C PHE A 81 -33.87 12.01 5.96
N ALA A 82 -34.56 10.92 5.64
CA ALA A 82 -34.75 9.81 6.59
C ALA A 82 -33.45 9.02 6.83
N ASP A 83 -32.67 8.77 5.78
CA ASP A 83 -31.36 8.14 5.87
C ASP A 83 -30.32 8.71 4.88
N LEU A 84 -29.11 8.13 4.89
CA LEU A 84 -28.04 8.49 3.96
C LEU A 84 -28.32 8.02 2.51
N PRO A 85 -28.83 6.80 2.25
CA PRO A 85 -29.31 6.41 0.92
C PRO A 85 -30.31 7.38 0.25
N ASP A 86 -31.28 7.91 0.99
CA ASP A 86 -32.24 8.91 0.51
C ASP A 86 -31.55 10.23 0.15
N LEU A 87 -30.70 10.74 1.04
CA LEU A 87 -29.87 11.93 0.83
C LEU A 87 -29.03 11.80 -0.45
N LEU A 88 -28.31 10.68 -0.59
CA LEU A 88 -27.48 10.41 -1.77
C LEU A 88 -28.33 10.23 -3.03
N SER A 89 -29.52 9.65 -2.92
CA SER A 89 -30.46 9.49 -4.05
C SER A 89 -31.01 10.83 -4.54
N PHE A 90 -31.34 11.75 -3.63
CA PHE A 90 -31.78 13.10 -3.96
C PHE A 90 -30.72 13.85 -4.77
N TYR A 91 -29.47 13.84 -4.30
CA TYR A 91 -28.36 14.52 -4.99
C TYR A 91 -27.81 13.76 -6.22
N LYS A 92 -28.38 12.62 -6.64
CA LYS A 92 -28.15 12.07 -8.00
C LYS A 92 -28.73 12.96 -9.11
N LEU A 93 -29.73 13.79 -8.78
CA LEU A 93 -30.44 14.67 -9.71
C LEU A 93 -30.38 16.15 -9.31
N HIS A 94 -30.33 16.44 -8.01
CA HIS A 94 -30.16 17.80 -7.49
C HIS A 94 -28.68 18.18 -7.39
N TYR A 95 -28.37 19.43 -7.68
CA TYR A 95 -27.01 19.98 -7.62
C TYR A 95 -26.64 20.34 -6.17
N LEU A 96 -25.35 20.23 -5.83
CA LEU A 96 -24.83 20.63 -4.51
C LEU A 96 -24.25 22.04 -4.54
N ASP A 97 -23.20 22.29 -5.32
CA ASP A 97 -22.82 23.62 -5.78
C ASP A 97 -22.86 23.65 -7.32
N THR A 98 -21.96 22.93 -7.99
CA THR A 98 -21.84 22.96 -9.46
C THR A 98 -22.16 21.63 -10.16
N THR A 99 -22.34 20.54 -9.42
CA THR A 99 -22.71 19.22 -9.98
C THR A 99 -23.65 18.43 -9.05
N PRO A 100 -24.50 17.54 -9.61
CA PRO A 100 -25.06 16.42 -8.86
C PRO A 100 -24.01 15.30 -8.70
N LEU A 101 -24.28 14.35 -7.82
CA LEU A 101 -23.48 13.14 -7.62
C LEU A 101 -23.55 12.24 -8.87
N ARG A 102 -22.39 11.80 -9.37
CA ARG A 102 -22.26 10.93 -10.56
C ARG A 102 -21.96 9.48 -10.21
N ARG A 103 -20.97 9.28 -9.33
CA ARG A 103 -20.49 7.98 -8.83
C ARG A 103 -19.69 8.15 -7.54
N PRO A 104 -19.57 7.12 -6.69
CA PRO A 104 -18.64 7.17 -5.58
C PRO A 104 -17.18 7.17 -6.06
N MET A 105 -16.31 7.67 -5.20
CA MET A 105 -14.87 7.50 -5.26
C MET A 105 -14.55 6.01 -5.19
N ILE A 106 -13.95 5.47 -6.25
CA ILE A 106 -13.48 4.09 -6.24
C ILE A 106 -12.40 3.98 -5.17
N ARG A 107 -12.63 3.18 -4.12
CA ARG A 107 -11.57 2.80 -3.18
C ARG A 107 -10.50 2.04 -3.98
N ARG A 108 -9.40 2.71 -4.30
CA ARG A 108 -8.17 2.05 -4.78
C ARG A 108 -7.50 1.35 -3.60
N GLN A 109 -8.16 0.33 -3.06
CA GLN A 109 -7.52 -0.65 -2.19
C GLN A 109 -6.41 -1.30 -3.02
N GLU A 110 -5.16 -0.91 -2.75
CA GLU A 110 -4.03 -1.52 -3.43
C GLU A 110 -3.97 -2.98 -2.98
N LYS A 111 -4.33 -3.89 -3.89
CA LYS A 111 -4.19 -5.32 -3.68
C LYS A 111 -2.73 -5.70 -3.92
N VAL A 112 -2.22 -6.57 -3.07
CA VAL A 112 -0.96 -7.28 -3.29
C VAL A 112 -1.21 -8.78 -3.24
N ILE A 113 -0.28 -9.57 -3.77
CA ILE A 113 -0.34 -11.03 -3.76
C ILE A 113 0.97 -11.62 -3.25
N GLY A 114 0.88 -12.63 -2.38
CA GLY A 114 2.03 -13.30 -1.78
C GLY A 114 2.92 -14.00 -2.82
N LYS A 115 4.20 -13.62 -2.90
CA LYS A 115 5.23 -14.32 -3.71
C LYS A 115 5.70 -15.61 -3.04
N PHE A 116 5.69 -15.60 -1.70
CA PHE A 116 6.15 -16.64 -0.79
C PHE A 116 5.15 -16.78 0.36
N ASP A 117 5.30 -17.84 1.14
CA ASP A 117 4.63 -17.98 2.42
C ASP A 117 5.28 -17.06 3.47
N PHE A 118 4.48 -16.52 4.38
CA PHE A 118 4.91 -15.78 5.55
C PHE A 118 4.09 -16.26 6.76
N GLU A 119 4.77 -16.73 7.80
CA GLU A 119 4.12 -17.40 8.95
C GLU A 119 3.96 -16.49 10.17
N GLY A 120 4.50 -15.27 10.10
CA GLY A 120 4.66 -14.37 11.24
C GLY A 120 5.81 -14.77 12.17
N SER A 121 6.19 -13.84 13.03
CA SER A 121 7.10 -14.05 14.17
C SER A 121 6.68 -13.18 15.35
N ASP A 122 6.17 -11.98 15.08
CA ASP A 122 5.65 -11.04 16.07
C ASP A 122 4.10 -11.05 16.09
N PRO A 123 3.45 -10.70 17.21
CA PRO A 123 1.98 -10.78 17.34
C PRO A 123 1.21 -9.76 16.48
N ASP A 124 1.88 -8.75 15.94
CA ASP A 124 1.33 -7.74 15.03
C ASP A 124 1.47 -8.15 13.54
N ASP A 125 2.13 -9.27 13.23
CA ASP A 125 2.23 -9.81 11.87
C ASP A 125 0.88 -10.33 11.35
N LEU A 126 0.68 -10.24 10.03
CA LEU A 126 -0.37 -10.94 9.31
C LEU A 126 0.24 -12.12 8.52
N PRO A 127 0.11 -13.38 8.98
CA PRO A 127 0.51 -14.55 8.21
C PRO A 127 -0.29 -14.66 6.91
N PHE A 128 0.36 -15.09 5.83
CA PHE A 128 -0.26 -15.32 4.52
C PHE A 128 0.47 -16.40 3.72
N LYS A 129 -0.21 -16.97 2.73
CA LYS A 129 0.35 -17.99 1.83
C LYS A 129 0.68 -17.46 0.44
N LYS A 130 1.60 -18.13 -0.26
CA LYS A 130 1.92 -17.81 -1.65
C LYS A 130 0.66 -17.89 -2.52
N GLY A 131 0.39 -16.82 -3.27
CA GLY A 131 -0.82 -16.68 -4.08
C GLY A 131 -2.02 -16.06 -3.35
N GLU A 132 -1.93 -15.82 -2.04
CA GLU A 132 -2.98 -15.15 -1.29
C GLU A 132 -3.04 -13.65 -1.62
N ILE A 133 -4.25 -13.12 -1.82
CA ILE A 133 -4.49 -11.71 -2.14
C ILE A 133 -4.79 -10.95 -0.84
N LEU A 134 -4.02 -9.88 -0.62
CA LEU A 134 -4.10 -9.04 0.57
C LEU A 134 -4.43 -7.60 0.17
N HIS A 135 -5.22 -6.92 0.98
CA HIS A 135 -5.60 -5.53 0.76
C HIS A 135 -4.71 -4.64 1.62
N ILE A 136 -3.91 -3.75 1.03
CA ILE A 136 -3.11 -2.79 1.79
C ILE A 136 -4.04 -1.78 2.46
N ILE A 137 -3.81 -1.56 3.77
CA ILE A 137 -4.46 -0.55 4.59
C ILE A 137 -3.56 0.67 4.73
N SER A 138 -2.27 0.46 5.02
CA SER A 138 -1.30 1.57 5.16
C SER A 138 0.11 1.20 4.69
N LYS A 139 0.93 2.24 4.45
CA LYS A 139 2.32 2.19 3.98
C LYS A 139 3.20 3.19 4.75
N ASP A 140 2.98 3.27 6.06
CA ASP A 140 3.72 4.21 6.93
C ASP A 140 5.21 3.89 7.02
N GLU A 141 5.61 2.64 6.74
CA GLU A 141 7.00 2.20 6.65
C GLU A 141 7.38 1.73 5.23
N GLU A 142 8.68 1.79 4.91
CA GLU A 142 9.20 1.42 3.59
C GLU A 142 9.27 -0.11 3.36
N GLN A 143 9.41 -0.90 4.42
CA GLN A 143 9.71 -2.34 4.35
C GLN A 143 8.61 -3.24 4.93
N TRP A 144 7.69 -2.68 5.70
CA TRP A 144 6.52 -3.35 6.27
C TRP A 144 5.27 -2.54 5.98
N TRP A 145 4.20 -3.18 5.52
CA TRP A 145 2.93 -2.53 5.23
C TRP A 145 1.80 -3.17 6.04
N THR A 146 0.93 -2.34 6.62
CA THR A 146 -0.30 -2.82 7.25
C THR A 146 -1.25 -3.32 6.17
N ALA A 147 -1.59 -4.61 6.18
CA ALA A 147 -2.50 -5.22 5.21
C ALA A 147 -3.61 -6.01 5.90
N ARG A 148 -4.60 -6.44 5.11
CA ARG A 148 -5.73 -7.27 5.55
C ARG A 148 -5.99 -8.44 4.60
N ASN A 149 -6.15 -9.63 5.15
CA ASN A 149 -6.45 -10.83 4.36
C ASN A 149 -7.95 -10.98 4.04
N GLY A 150 -8.31 -12.02 3.29
CA GLY A 150 -9.69 -12.34 2.93
C GLY A 150 -10.59 -12.72 4.12
N GLN A 151 -10.02 -13.07 5.27
CA GLN A 151 -10.74 -13.36 6.52
C GLN A 151 -11.01 -12.09 7.35
N GLY A 152 -10.50 -10.92 6.93
CA GLY A 152 -10.63 -9.65 7.65
C GLY A 152 -9.56 -9.42 8.72
N GLN A 153 -8.66 -10.37 8.95
CA GLN A 153 -7.53 -10.21 9.86
C GLN A 153 -6.56 -9.17 9.31
N THR A 154 -6.05 -8.29 10.18
CA THR A 154 -5.18 -7.15 9.85
C THR A 154 -3.88 -7.25 10.62
N GLY A 155 -2.76 -6.92 9.99
CA GLY A 155 -1.42 -6.93 10.59
C GLY A 155 -0.35 -6.53 9.59
N GLN A 156 0.92 -6.62 9.99
CA GLN A 156 2.07 -6.25 9.18
C GLN A 156 2.45 -7.34 8.18
N ILE A 157 2.90 -6.91 6.99
CA ILE A 157 3.46 -7.80 5.97
C ILE A 157 4.78 -7.25 5.40
N PRO A 158 5.81 -8.09 5.19
CA PRO A 158 7.08 -7.63 4.65
C PRO A 158 6.98 -7.38 3.14
N VAL A 159 7.26 -6.15 2.71
CA VAL A 159 7.18 -5.68 1.31
C VAL A 159 7.94 -6.57 0.31
N PRO A 160 9.13 -7.13 0.62
CA PRO A 160 9.82 -8.04 -0.29
C PRO A 160 9.02 -9.31 -0.63
N TYR A 161 8.13 -9.77 0.25
CA TYR A 161 7.37 -11.03 0.10
C TYR A 161 6.11 -10.89 -0.76
N VAL A 162 5.69 -9.67 -1.11
CA VAL A 162 4.47 -9.43 -1.89
C VAL A 162 4.75 -8.68 -3.19
N THR A 163 3.93 -8.91 -4.23
CA THR A 163 3.91 -8.08 -5.44
C THR A 163 2.56 -7.39 -5.58
N ARG A 164 2.51 -6.25 -6.26
CA ARG A 164 1.25 -5.62 -6.65
C ARG A 164 0.39 -6.63 -7.42
N TYR A 165 -0.88 -6.74 -7.05
CA TYR A 165 -1.86 -7.53 -7.78
C TYR A 165 -2.49 -6.65 -8.86
N GLU A 166 -2.28 -7.02 -10.12
CA GLU A 166 -2.91 -6.36 -11.27
C GLU A 166 -3.93 -7.31 -11.89
N GLU A 167 -5.19 -6.86 -11.98
CA GLU A 167 -6.38 -7.67 -12.26
C GLU A 167 -6.50 -8.12 -13.74
N ASN A 168 -5.40 -8.02 -14.50
CA ASN A 168 -5.33 -8.10 -15.97
C ASN A 168 -4.80 -9.44 -16.52
N ILE A 169 -4.88 -10.53 -15.76
CA ILE A 169 -4.67 -11.89 -16.28
C ILE A 169 -5.92 -12.75 -16.04
N ILE A 170 -7.00 -12.38 -16.74
CA ILE A 170 -8.05 -13.35 -17.09
C ILE A 170 -7.68 -13.89 -18.46
N GLU A 171 -7.23 -15.14 -18.50
CA GLU A 171 -6.88 -15.81 -19.75
C GLU A 171 -8.11 -15.93 -20.67
N ARG A 172 -8.08 -15.21 -21.80
CA ARG A 172 -8.93 -15.52 -22.94
C ARG A 172 -8.09 -16.29 -23.96
N PRO A 173 -8.20 -17.63 -24.05
CA PRO A 173 -7.45 -18.39 -25.03
C PRO A 173 -7.98 -18.08 -26.43
N ASN A 174 -7.26 -17.26 -27.20
CA ASN A 174 -7.53 -17.07 -28.62
C ASN A 174 -6.23 -17.05 -29.44
N SER A 175 -6.09 -18.07 -30.28
CA SER A 175 -4.98 -18.32 -31.20
C SER A 175 -4.89 -17.35 -32.37
N GLY A 176 -3.67 -17.02 -32.86
CA GLY A 176 -3.50 -16.61 -34.27
C GLY A 176 -2.33 -15.69 -34.67
N GLY A 177 -1.08 -16.18 -34.69
CA GLY A 177 0.04 -15.62 -35.49
C GLY A 177 0.65 -14.25 -35.06
N GLY A 178 1.81 -13.83 -35.58
CA GLY A 178 2.79 -14.58 -36.39
C GLY A 178 3.88 -13.70 -37.06
N GLY A 179 5.14 -13.76 -36.57
CA GLY A 179 6.33 -13.07 -37.15
C GLY A 179 6.45 -11.57 -36.82
N GLY A 180 7.63 -10.93 -36.86
CA GLY A 180 9.01 -11.42 -37.03
C GLY A 180 9.97 -10.32 -37.55
N GLY A 181 11.17 -10.13 -36.98
CA GLY A 181 12.17 -9.15 -37.47
C GLY A 181 13.28 -8.80 -36.45
N ALA A 182 14.48 -8.42 -36.94
CA ALA A 182 15.69 -8.15 -36.14
C ALA A 182 16.05 -6.65 -36.02
N GLY A 183 17.00 -6.30 -35.13
CA GLY A 183 17.64 -4.97 -35.03
C GLY A 183 18.87 -4.82 -35.97
N PRO A 184 19.92 -3.99 -35.66
CA PRO A 184 20.20 -3.18 -34.46
C PRO A 184 20.75 -1.72 -34.74
N GLY A 185 21.19 -0.96 -33.71
CA GLY A 185 22.33 0.00 -33.84
C GLY A 185 22.24 1.48 -33.36
N HIS A 186 22.77 1.77 -32.16
CA HIS A 186 23.56 2.94 -31.68
C HIS A 186 23.27 4.45 -31.98
N HIS A 187 23.21 5.24 -30.87
CA HIS A 187 23.71 6.63 -30.61
C HIS A 187 23.25 7.84 -31.48
N HIS A 188 22.93 9.05 -30.97
CA HIS A 188 22.87 9.67 -29.61
C HIS A 188 21.78 10.81 -29.62
N HIS A 189 21.72 11.98 -28.93
CA HIS A 189 22.61 12.81 -28.10
C HIS A 189 21.85 13.92 -27.29
N HIS A 190 21.90 13.92 -25.94
CA HIS A 190 21.70 15.04 -24.96
C HIS A 190 20.50 16.04 -25.01
N PRO A 191 20.20 16.85 -23.95
CA PRO A 191 20.69 16.85 -22.55
C PRO A 191 19.59 16.89 -21.43
N ALA A 192 20.05 16.90 -20.17
CA ALA A 192 19.44 17.48 -18.94
C ALA A 192 18.30 16.75 -18.17
N GLY A 193 18.58 16.48 -16.88
CA GLY A 193 17.57 16.58 -15.80
C GLY A 193 17.24 15.32 -14.96
N GLY A 194 17.87 15.19 -13.78
CA GLY A 194 17.25 14.57 -12.59
C GLY A 194 17.64 13.12 -12.19
N LEU A 195 17.18 12.76 -10.98
CA LEU A 195 17.09 11.43 -10.34
C LEU A 195 18.40 10.70 -9.95
N HIS A 196 18.54 10.37 -8.65
CA HIS A 196 19.43 9.32 -8.14
C HIS A 196 18.85 8.69 -6.86
N HIS A 197 18.06 7.61 -6.99
CA HIS A 197 17.64 6.71 -5.90
C HIS A 197 17.03 5.41 -6.48
N SER A 198 17.76 4.68 -7.33
CA SER A 198 17.24 3.47 -8.01
C SER A 198 18.25 2.30 -8.10
N GLU A 199 19.26 2.28 -7.23
CA GLU A 199 20.39 1.34 -7.33
C GLU A 199 20.31 0.15 -6.35
N ASN A 200 19.79 0.36 -5.13
CA ASN A 200 19.75 -0.65 -4.06
C ASN A 200 19.00 -1.95 -4.44
N SER A 201 18.00 -1.89 -5.33
CA SER A 201 17.18 -3.04 -5.72
C SER A 201 17.88 -4.03 -6.66
N ASN A 202 18.96 -3.60 -7.35
CA ASN A 202 19.80 -4.48 -8.16
C ASN A 202 20.93 -5.10 -7.34
N ILE A 203 21.50 -4.37 -6.38
CA ILE A 203 22.57 -4.86 -5.49
C ILE A 203 22.14 -6.12 -4.73
N PHE A 204 20.88 -6.21 -4.28
CA PHE A 204 20.39 -7.43 -3.63
C PHE A 204 20.38 -8.66 -4.55
N LYS A 205 20.14 -8.49 -5.86
CA LYS A 205 20.10 -9.58 -6.85
C LYS A 205 21.50 -10.07 -7.21
N SER A 206 22.49 -9.18 -7.35
CA SER A 206 23.88 -9.59 -7.58
C SER A 206 24.45 -10.32 -6.37
N ASN A 207 24.14 -9.83 -5.17
CA ASN A 207 24.71 -10.36 -3.92
C ASN A 207 24.24 -11.78 -3.57
N LEU A 208 23.03 -12.18 -3.97
CA LEU A 208 22.51 -13.54 -3.78
C LEU A 208 23.13 -14.57 -4.74
N ASN A 209 23.68 -14.11 -5.87
CA ASN A 209 24.37 -14.94 -6.87
C ASN A 209 25.91 -14.93 -6.73
N ARG A 210 26.44 -14.30 -5.68
CA ARG A 210 27.88 -14.20 -5.43
C ARG A 210 28.45 -15.57 -5.02
N GLN A 211 29.63 -15.94 -5.50
CA GLN A 211 30.31 -17.14 -5.01
C GLN A 211 30.71 -16.93 -3.53
N LEU A 212 30.48 -17.95 -2.71
CA LEU A 212 30.79 -17.97 -1.29
C LEU A 212 31.89 -19.02 -1.01
N PRO A 213 32.78 -18.80 -0.03
CA PRO A 213 32.79 -17.68 0.91
C PRO A 213 33.30 -16.37 0.30
N ALA A 214 32.73 -15.24 0.72
CA ALA A 214 33.13 -13.90 0.26
C ALA A 214 33.21 -12.90 1.43
N LEU A 215 34.08 -11.91 1.33
CA LEU A 215 34.29 -10.91 2.38
C LEU A 215 33.29 -9.75 2.29
N ALA A 216 32.72 -9.34 3.42
CA ALA A 216 31.83 -8.20 3.52
C ALA A 216 32.20 -7.31 4.72
N ARG A 217 32.23 -6.00 4.51
CA ARG A 217 32.48 -4.98 5.53
C ARG A 217 31.19 -4.65 6.27
N VAL A 218 31.24 -4.56 7.60
CA VAL A 218 30.14 -4.06 8.43
C VAL A 218 30.02 -2.55 8.23
N LYS A 219 28.84 -2.10 7.79
CA LYS A 219 28.47 -0.68 7.66
C LYS A 219 27.52 -0.20 8.77
N GLN A 220 26.91 -1.12 9.51
CA GLN A 220 25.99 -0.82 10.62
C GLN A 220 26.29 -1.73 11.82
N GLU A 221 26.51 -1.13 13.00
CA GLU A 221 26.73 -1.87 14.24
C GLU A 221 25.43 -2.55 14.71
N ARG A 222 25.57 -3.78 15.24
CA ARG A 222 24.48 -4.55 15.86
C ARG A 222 25.02 -5.33 17.04
N VAL A 223 24.35 -5.21 18.19
CA VAL A 223 24.55 -6.07 19.35
C VAL A 223 23.43 -7.13 19.36
N PRO A 224 23.74 -8.43 19.45
CA PRO A 224 22.77 -9.50 19.68
C PRO A 224 21.91 -9.28 20.93
N ASN A 225 20.74 -9.91 20.96
CA ASN A 225 20.00 -10.07 22.21
C ASN A 225 20.81 -10.99 23.15
N ALA A 226 20.72 -10.78 24.47
CA ALA A 226 21.46 -11.57 25.47
C ALA A 226 21.09 -13.07 25.49
N TYR A 227 19.97 -13.44 24.84
CA TYR A 227 19.48 -14.80 24.68
C TYR A 227 19.74 -15.40 23.28
N ASP A 228 20.33 -14.63 22.34
CA ASP A 228 20.65 -15.08 20.98
C ASP A 228 22.17 -15.38 20.90
N GLU A 229 22.55 -16.59 21.31
CA GLU A 229 23.95 -17.05 21.27
C GLU A 229 24.47 -17.28 19.84
N THR A 230 23.58 -17.34 18.84
CA THR A 230 23.90 -17.63 17.44
C THR A 230 23.99 -16.40 16.54
N ALA A 231 23.54 -15.22 16.98
CA ALA A 231 23.78 -13.96 16.26
C ALA A 231 25.22 -13.44 16.41
N LEU A 232 25.79 -12.92 15.32
CA LEU A 232 27.05 -12.18 15.39
C LEU A 232 26.86 -10.74 15.91
N LYS A 233 27.75 -10.33 16.81
CA LYS A 233 27.97 -8.91 17.11
C LYS A 233 28.78 -8.27 15.97
N LEU A 234 28.23 -7.21 15.40
CA LEU A 234 28.81 -6.45 14.29
C LEU A 234 29.23 -5.08 14.84
N SER A 235 30.48 -4.64 14.60
CA SER A 235 30.89 -3.25 14.83
C SER A 235 31.37 -2.65 13.51
N VAL A 236 31.07 -1.36 13.26
CA VAL A 236 31.34 -0.72 11.96
C VAL A 236 32.83 -0.80 11.60
N GLY A 237 33.13 -1.21 10.37
CA GLY A 237 34.49 -1.42 9.88
C GLY A 237 35.03 -2.85 10.06
N ASP A 238 34.35 -3.72 10.83
CA ASP A 238 34.69 -5.15 10.86
C ASP A 238 34.53 -5.80 9.48
N VAL A 239 35.36 -6.81 9.19
CA VAL A 239 35.24 -7.63 7.97
C VAL A 239 34.76 -9.04 8.35
N ILE A 240 33.63 -9.44 7.76
CA ILE A 240 32.97 -10.72 7.95
C ILE A 240 33.17 -11.57 6.70
N LYS A 241 33.51 -12.83 6.88
CA LYS A 241 33.54 -13.83 5.82
C LYS A 241 32.15 -14.46 5.72
N VAL A 242 31.34 -14.01 4.76
CA VAL A 242 29.99 -14.54 4.50
C VAL A 242 30.14 -15.98 4.01
N LEU A 243 29.53 -16.93 4.71
CA LEU A 243 29.57 -18.36 4.41
C LEU A 243 28.33 -18.81 3.64
N LYS A 244 27.16 -18.22 3.94
CA LYS A 244 25.87 -18.62 3.35
C LYS A 244 24.89 -17.45 3.30
N THR A 245 24.35 -17.18 2.12
CA THR A 245 23.30 -16.16 1.90
C THR A 245 21.92 -16.83 1.85
N ASN A 246 21.04 -16.52 2.81
CA ASN A 246 19.65 -17.00 2.79
C ASN A 246 18.70 -15.90 2.26
N ILE A 247 17.61 -16.31 1.62
CA ILE A 247 16.62 -15.40 1.01
C ILE A 247 15.75 -14.63 2.03
N ASN A 248 15.72 -15.10 3.28
CA ASN A 248 15.04 -14.43 4.41
C ASN A 248 15.85 -13.24 4.98
N GLY A 249 17.00 -12.90 4.39
CA GLY A 249 17.84 -11.78 4.79
C GLY A 249 18.74 -12.01 6.00
N GLN A 250 18.63 -13.14 6.71
CA GLN A 250 19.63 -13.55 7.71
C GLN A 250 20.73 -14.35 7.00
N TRP A 251 21.90 -13.76 6.86
CA TRP A 251 23.08 -14.42 6.29
C TRP A 251 23.92 -15.04 7.40
N GLU A 252 24.61 -16.13 7.08
CA GLU A 252 25.52 -16.84 7.98
C GLU A 252 26.96 -16.48 7.59
N GLY A 253 27.82 -16.26 8.58
CA GLY A 253 29.22 -15.92 8.31
C GLY A 253 30.12 -16.07 9.52
N GLU A 254 31.40 -15.82 9.29
CA GLU A 254 32.48 -15.93 10.26
C GLU A 254 33.08 -14.55 10.54
N LEU A 255 33.12 -14.15 11.82
CA LEU A 255 33.76 -12.93 12.31
C LEU A 255 34.56 -13.23 13.57
N LYS A 256 35.86 -12.89 13.58
CA LYS A 256 36.75 -13.02 14.74
C LYS A 256 36.74 -14.44 15.36
N GLY A 257 36.61 -15.47 14.51
CA GLY A 257 36.57 -16.88 14.91
C GLY A 257 35.21 -17.38 15.46
N LYS A 258 34.17 -16.54 15.45
CA LYS A 258 32.79 -16.97 15.71
C LYS A 258 32.01 -17.10 14.40
N ILE A 259 31.20 -18.15 14.28
CA ILE A 259 30.21 -18.33 13.21
C ILE A 259 28.84 -17.97 13.77
N GLY A 260 28.00 -17.29 12.98
CA GLY A 260 26.65 -16.93 13.39
C GLY A 260 25.84 -16.18 12.32
N HIS A 261 24.58 -15.87 12.63
CA HIS A 261 23.69 -15.13 11.73
C HIS A 261 23.76 -13.61 11.92
N PHE A 262 23.55 -12.88 10.83
CA PHE A 262 23.44 -11.43 10.80
C PHE A 262 22.57 -10.93 9.64
N PRO A 263 21.93 -9.74 9.74
CA PRO A 263 21.10 -9.23 8.67
C PRO A 263 21.96 -8.70 7.52
N PHE A 264 21.65 -9.09 6.28
CA PHE A 264 22.40 -8.66 5.09
C PHE A 264 22.50 -7.12 4.96
N THR A 265 21.49 -6.41 5.48
CA THR A 265 21.40 -4.94 5.46
C THR A 265 22.56 -4.26 6.19
N HIS A 266 23.16 -4.92 7.18
CA HIS A 266 24.20 -4.34 8.02
C HIS A 266 25.61 -4.45 7.42
N VAL A 267 25.75 -5.13 6.27
CA VAL A 267 27.03 -5.35 5.60
C VAL A 267 27.02 -4.87 4.14
N GLU A 268 28.19 -4.87 3.54
CA GLU A 268 28.45 -4.55 2.13
C GLU A 268 29.58 -5.46 1.65
N PHE A 269 29.40 -6.19 0.55
CA PHE A 269 30.47 -7.04 0.02
C PHE A 269 31.68 -6.19 -0.40
N ILE A 270 32.86 -6.71 -0.10
CA ILE A 270 34.13 -6.17 -0.59
C ILE A 270 34.44 -6.92 -1.90
N ASP A 271 34.47 -6.19 -3.01
CA ASP A 271 35.09 -6.63 -4.25
C ASP A 271 36.62 -6.39 -4.16
N GLU A 272 37.41 -7.31 -4.73
CA GLU A 272 38.87 -7.16 -4.92
C GLU A 272 39.20 -6.43 -6.23
#